data_AF-A0A3N2PQ40-F1
#
_entry.id   AF-A0A3N2PQ40-F1
#
_cell.length_a   1.000
_cell.length_b   1.000
_cell.length_c   1.000
_cell.angle_alpha   90.00
_cell.angle_beta   90.00
_cell.angle_gamma   90.00
#
_symmetry.space_group_name_H-M   'P 1'
#
loop_
_entity.id
_entity.type
_entity.pdbx_description
1 polymer ?
#
loop_
_entity_poly.entity_id
_entity_poly.type
_entity_poly.pdbx_seq_one_letter_code
_entity_poly.pdbx_strand_id
1 'polypeptide(L)'
;MFIASVSRKALGPPTPSSSSSPSLTVSYSPKAPQPHVPTAPEANVERPPPDFGWQSKLNKMERYLVDFYLSAWCAGRAILSSTNCWIQDIAQMGDGNACVRHAILALSSTYVLDYKPDEKIRQASNAYYERAVTLLTDALKDERELRPGGSEGTVAAIALLNMMDVVSPEHRRSKNLLPRWLEGARMACRLLDATDPGHRYWNAENIQTSHAWVANTIISSRAAILALPMAPLDPANTGGQQFQWLLSHGNEAEARRIHGACGFSPRLLHRIAQVTHLAALLEEDPDSVTIPEVATAILKELHNLRQWSEINPRGHDSTDALLAHCDKRLGPSGVVVDRASMADLTAEAWRLAAIIYSLCRLYRLPRSHDEVIVHMAKLAACINRTPTSGSLFTAQAPFFPVFLLGLLAVKEDHVQSAMRWFESVMQTYCRSSVPPVYEALRRARKLLPDHLGNPTTDLPDHIGHRYAWWETLVAEVTRNEGILCLV
;
A
#
# COMPACT_ATOMS: atom_id res chain seq x y z
N MET A 1 17.56 5.30 21.50
CA MET A 1 18.88 5.98 21.45
C MET A 1 19.24 6.10 19.98
N PHE A 2 19.34 7.25 19.31
CA PHE A 2 19.51 8.65 19.67
C PHE A 2 18.42 9.55 19.07
N ILE A 3 17.99 10.54 19.84
CA ILE A 3 17.12 11.66 19.47
C ILE A 3 18.02 12.85 19.08
N ALA A 4 17.54 13.63 18.12
CA ALA A 4 18.01 14.92 17.62
C ALA A 4 19.05 15.71 18.46
N SER A 5 20.15 16.12 17.81
CA SER A 5 20.89 17.33 18.19
C SER A 5 20.75 18.38 17.08
N VAL A 6 19.88 19.36 17.29
CA VAL A 6 19.89 20.61 16.51
C VAL A 6 20.96 21.51 17.14
N SER A 7 22.13 21.60 16.50
CA SER A 7 23.15 22.55 16.90
C SER A 7 22.80 23.93 16.34
N ARG A 8 22.43 24.86 17.23
CA ARG A 8 22.44 26.30 16.96
C ARG A 8 23.88 26.74 16.65
N LYS A 9 24.12 27.35 15.49
CA LYS A 9 25.23 28.29 15.31
C LYS A 9 24.70 29.56 14.69
N ALA A 10 24.92 30.64 15.43
CA ALA A 10 24.66 32.01 15.05
C ALA A 10 25.54 32.42 13.85
N LEU A 11 24.95 33.14 12.91
CA LEU A 11 25.66 33.99 11.96
C LEU A 11 24.88 35.31 11.89
N GLY A 12 25.58 36.40 12.23
CA GLY A 12 25.06 37.76 12.29
C GLY A 12 24.71 38.34 10.91
N PRO A 13 24.16 39.57 10.88
CA PRO A 13 23.51 40.12 9.71
C PRO A 13 24.54 40.69 8.70
N PRO A 14 24.30 40.58 7.38
CA PRO A 14 25.00 41.42 6.42
C PRO A 14 24.11 42.60 5.98
N THR A 15 24.67 43.80 6.11
CA THR A 15 24.22 45.07 5.52
C THR A 15 24.42 45.10 3.98
N PRO A 16 23.76 46.03 3.25
CA PRO A 16 23.36 45.85 1.87
C PRO A 16 24.44 46.30 0.87
N SER A 17 24.57 45.55 -0.24
CA SER A 17 25.26 46.01 -1.44
C SER A 17 24.34 45.93 -2.64
N SER A 18 24.12 47.09 -3.23
CA SER A 18 23.38 47.35 -4.47
C SER A 18 23.98 46.65 -5.69
N SER A 19 23.15 45.93 -6.44
CA SER A 19 23.37 45.73 -7.88
C SER A 19 22.03 45.52 -8.57
N SER A 20 21.65 46.53 -9.34
CA SER A 20 20.51 46.60 -10.26
C SER A 20 20.62 45.58 -11.39
N SER A 21 19.52 44.90 -11.71
CA SER A 21 19.21 44.30 -13.02
C SER A 21 17.70 43.96 -13.10
N PRO A 22 17.10 43.92 -14.31
CA PRO A 22 15.87 44.64 -14.60
C PRO A 22 14.57 43.86 -14.36
N SER A 23 13.54 44.60 -13.96
CA SER A 23 12.17 44.17 -13.79
C SER A 23 11.53 43.71 -15.10
N LEU A 24 11.19 42.42 -15.19
CA LEU A 24 10.21 41.91 -16.15
C LEU A 24 8.81 42.00 -15.52
N THR A 25 8.11 43.09 -15.81
CA THR A 25 6.67 43.24 -15.60
C THR A 25 5.92 42.26 -16.50
N VAL A 26 5.37 41.19 -15.92
CA VAL A 26 4.34 40.37 -16.58
C VAL A 26 2.99 40.98 -16.23
N SER A 27 2.31 41.48 -17.25
CA SER A 27 0.96 42.01 -17.18
C SER A 27 -0.05 40.90 -16.88
N TYR A 28 -0.79 41.04 -15.79
CA TYR A 28 -1.98 40.24 -15.52
C TYR A 28 -3.15 40.79 -16.35
N SER A 29 -3.75 39.94 -17.18
CA SER A 29 -5.10 40.13 -17.71
C SER A 29 -6.02 39.01 -17.20
N PRO A 30 -7.32 39.27 -17.00
CA PRO A 30 -8.12 38.58 -16.00
C PRO A 30 -9.06 37.51 -16.57
N LYS A 31 -9.38 36.54 -15.69
CA LYS A 31 -10.44 35.51 -15.76
C LYS A 31 -10.24 34.36 -16.75
N ALA A 32 -9.59 33.30 -16.27
CA ALA A 32 -9.87 31.95 -16.76
C ALA A 32 -11.29 31.53 -16.31
N PRO A 33 -12.07 30.81 -17.15
CA PRO A 33 -13.39 30.31 -16.76
C PRO A 33 -13.26 29.33 -15.61
N GLN A 34 -14.12 29.45 -14.60
CA GLN A 34 -14.21 28.43 -13.55
C GLN A 34 -14.55 27.07 -14.19
N PRO A 35 -13.87 25.98 -13.81
CA PRO A 35 -14.27 24.65 -14.26
C PRO A 35 -15.68 24.37 -13.73
N HIS A 36 -16.59 24.05 -14.65
CA HIS A 36 -17.90 23.48 -14.34
C HIS A 36 -17.69 22.29 -13.40
N VAL A 37 -18.16 22.39 -12.16
CA VAL A 37 -18.32 21.22 -11.30
C VAL A 37 -19.46 20.41 -11.90
N PRO A 38 -19.23 19.21 -12.43
CA PRO A 38 -20.34 18.35 -12.81
C PRO A 38 -21.04 17.99 -11.51
N THR A 39 -22.30 18.38 -11.35
CA THR A 39 -23.20 17.79 -10.37
C THR A 39 -23.33 16.31 -10.75
N ALA A 40 -22.48 15.48 -10.13
CA ALA A 40 -22.65 14.04 -10.20
C ALA A 40 -24.05 13.71 -9.67
N PRO A 41 -24.79 12.79 -10.30
CA PRO A 41 -26.01 12.27 -9.69
C PRO A 41 -25.63 11.76 -8.30
N GLU A 42 -26.42 12.11 -7.27
CA GLU A 42 -26.24 11.65 -5.90
C GLU A 42 -26.22 10.12 -5.89
N ALA A 43 -25.03 9.53 -6.05
CA ALA A 43 -24.79 8.18 -5.61
C ALA A 43 -25.11 8.21 -4.12
N ASN A 44 -26.09 7.40 -3.71
CA ASN A 44 -26.56 7.33 -2.34
C ASN A 44 -25.40 6.78 -1.48
N VAL A 45 -24.48 7.64 -1.07
CA VAL A 45 -23.37 7.28 -0.18
C VAL A 45 -24.00 7.04 1.17
N GLU A 46 -24.03 5.77 1.60
CA GLU A 46 -24.45 5.42 2.95
C GLU A 46 -23.58 6.18 3.95
N ARG A 47 -24.18 7.11 4.69
CA ARG A 47 -23.49 7.88 5.72
C ARG A 47 -23.74 7.23 7.08
N PRO A 48 -22.70 7.08 7.91
CA PRO A 48 -22.90 6.70 9.30
C PRO A 48 -23.69 7.81 10.04
N PRO A 49 -24.36 7.47 11.15
CA PRO A 49 -25.03 8.46 12.00
C PRO A 49 -24.10 9.61 12.45
N PRO A 50 -24.61 10.82 12.73
CA PRO A 50 -23.80 11.99 13.08
C PRO A 50 -22.89 11.84 14.30
N ASP A 51 -23.24 10.92 15.21
CA ASP A 51 -22.48 10.64 16.44
C ASP A 51 -21.83 9.25 16.42
N PHE A 52 -21.69 8.62 15.24
CA PHE A 52 -21.13 7.28 15.11
C PHE A 52 -19.68 7.23 15.61
N GLY A 53 -19.49 6.62 16.79
CA GLY A 53 -18.17 6.40 17.38
C GLY A 53 -17.52 7.62 18.05
N TRP A 54 -18.23 8.76 18.23
CA TRP A 54 -17.66 9.98 18.80
C TRP A 54 -18.61 10.66 19.81
N GLN A 55 -18.34 10.51 21.11
CA GLN A 55 -19.09 11.15 22.22
C GLN A 55 -18.40 12.44 22.73
N SER A 56 -17.12 12.66 22.39
CA SER A 56 -16.36 13.85 22.77
C SER A 56 -16.94 15.14 22.18
N LYS A 57 -16.84 16.25 22.94
CA LYS A 57 -17.20 17.59 22.45
C LYS A 57 -16.19 18.09 21.41
N LEU A 58 -16.42 17.78 20.14
CA LEU A 58 -15.67 18.31 19.01
C LEU A 58 -16.11 19.75 18.69
N ASN A 59 -15.15 20.62 18.36
CA ASN A 59 -15.45 21.94 17.83
C ASN A 59 -15.97 21.87 16.39
N LYS A 60 -16.47 22.99 15.83
CA LYS A 60 -17.07 23.01 14.49
C LYS A 60 -16.11 22.57 13.37
N MET A 61 -14.83 22.93 13.46
CA MET A 61 -13.82 22.52 12.48
C MET A 61 -13.51 21.03 12.62
N GLU A 62 -13.31 20.55 13.85
CA GLU A 62 -13.04 19.13 14.12
C GLU A 62 -14.19 18.25 13.64
N ARG A 63 -15.44 18.62 13.94
CA ARG A 63 -16.63 17.91 13.46
C ARG A 63 -16.65 17.82 11.93
N TYR A 64 -16.40 18.94 11.24
CA TYR A 64 -16.30 18.94 9.77
C TYR A 64 -15.21 18.01 9.23
N LEU A 65 -14.04 17.96 9.87
CA LEU A 65 -12.93 17.09 9.47
C LEU A 65 -13.20 15.61 9.76
N VAL A 66 -13.90 15.30 10.85
CA VAL A 66 -14.35 13.93 11.17
C VAL A 66 -15.45 13.49 10.21
N ASP A 67 -16.42 14.34 9.89
CA ASP A 67 -17.45 14.04 8.89
C ASP A 67 -16.83 13.74 7.53
N PHE A 68 -15.81 14.51 7.13
CA PHE A 68 -15.01 14.25 5.93
C PHE A 68 -14.27 12.92 6.01
N TYR A 69 -13.63 12.61 7.15
CA TYR A 69 -12.94 11.34 7.37
C TYR A 69 -13.87 10.14 7.14
N LEU A 70 -15.04 10.16 7.78
CA LEU A 70 -15.99 9.07 7.76
C LEU A 70 -16.66 8.92 6.38
N SER A 71 -17.15 10.03 5.83
CA SER A 71 -18.02 10.00 4.64
C SER A 71 -17.25 9.98 3.32
N ALA A 72 -16.10 10.66 3.25
CA ALA A 72 -15.33 10.79 2.02
C ALA A 72 -14.08 9.90 2.05
N TRP A 73 -13.25 10.03 3.09
CA TRP A 73 -11.96 9.35 3.11
C TRP A 73 -12.09 7.84 3.30
N CYS A 74 -12.83 7.39 4.32
CA CYS A 74 -13.01 5.96 4.62
C CYS A 74 -13.79 5.21 3.53
N ALA A 75 -14.81 5.85 2.94
CA ALA A 75 -15.58 5.26 1.85
C ALA A 75 -14.70 4.96 0.63
N GLY A 76 -13.69 5.80 0.36
CA GLY A 76 -12.72 5.58 -0.71
C GLY A 76 -11.64 4.55 -0.40
N ARG A 77 -11.59 3.96 0.82
CA ARG A 77 -10.54 3.00 1.19
C ARG A 77 -10.87 1.55 0.89
N ALA A 78 -12.13 1.15 0.96
CA ALA A 78 -12.51 -0.25 0.87
C ALA A 78 -13.86 -0.47 0.19
N ILE A 79 -13.93 -1.48 -0.65
CA ILE A 79 -15.15 -2.01 -1.28
C ILE A 79 -15.90 -2.91 -0.31
N LEU A 80 -15.19 -3.59 0.59
CA LEU A 80 -15.76 -4.49 1.60
C LEU A 80 -16.05 -3.69 2.87
N SER A 81 -17.33 -3.43 3.16
CA SER A 81 -17.73 -2.57 4.28
C SER A 81 -17.53 -3.24 5.64
N SER A 82 -17.65 -4.57 5.71
CA SER A 82 -17.53 -5.30 6.98
C SER A 82 -16.11 -5.29 7.53
N THR A 83 -15.11 -5.25 6.65
CA THR A 83 -13.68 -5.25 6.99
C THR A 83 -13.00 -3.92 6.65
N ASN A 84 -13.79 -2.84 6.47
CA ASN A 84 -13.26 -1.49 6.32
C ASN A 84 -12.81 -0.97 7.70
N CYS A 85 -11.60 -1.34 8.09
CA CYS A 85 -11.06 -1.01 9.41
C CYS A 85 -10.89 0.49 9.68
N TRP A 86 -10.80 1.31 8.63
CA TRP A 86 -10.69 2.76 8.77
C TRP A 86 -11.91 3.37 9.45
N ILE A 87 -13.09 2.78 9.20
CA ILE A 87 -14.36 3.18 9.81
C ILE A 87 -14.76 2.26 10.97
N GLN A 88 -14.59 0.94 10.84
CA GLN A 88 -15.06 -0.01 11.87
C GLN A 88 -14.20 0.02 13.13
N ASP A 89 -12.88 0.23 12.99
CA ASP A 89 -11.94 0.15 14.11
C ASP A 89 -11.34 1.51 14.43
N ILE A 90 -10.61 2.10 13.47
CA ILE A 90 -9.79 3.30 13.71
C ILE A 90 -10.64 4.52 14.05
N ALA A 91 -11.79 4.68 13.40
CA ALA A 91 -12.69 5.79 13.71
C ALA A 91 -13.19 5.74 15.16
N GLN A 92 -13.53 4.54 15.65
CA GLN A 92 -14.05 4.35 17.01
C GLN A 92 -12.97 4.60 18.07
N MET A 93 -11.70 4.32 17.75
CA MET A 93 -10.58 4.64 18.63
C MET A 93 -10.38 6.15 18.83
N GLY A 94 -10.82 6.98 17.88
CA GLY A 94 -10.60 8.42 17.92
C GLY A 94 -11.28 9.12 19.10
N ASP A 95 -12.34 8.57 19.65
CA ASP A 95 -13.02 9.17 20.81
C ASP A 95 -12.26 8.92 22.12
N GLY A 96 -11.70 7.72 22.28
CA GLY A 96 -10.97 7.29 23.48
C GLY A 96 -9.47 7.53 23.43
N ASN A 97 -8.87 7.73 22.25
CA ASN A 97 -7.44 7.88 22.07
C ASN A 97 -7.11 9.21 21.39
N ALA A 98 -6.56 10.16 22.16
CA ALA A 98 -6.21 11.48 21.68
C ALA A 98 -5.16 11.47 20.54
N CYS A 99 -4.24 10.49 20.54
CA CYS A 99 -3.24 10.36 19.48
C CYS A 99 -3.92 10.00 18.15
N VAL A 100 -4.79 8.99 18.16
CA VAL A 100 -5.57 8.58 16.99
C VAL A 100 -6.46 9.73 16.51
N ARG A 101 -7.13 10.43 17.43
CA ARG A 101 -7.95 11.60 17.10
C ARG A 101 -7.18 12.64 16.32
N HIS A 102 -6.03 13.08 16.84
CA HIS A 102 -5.25 14.12 16.18
C HIS A 102 -4.67 13.64 14.86
N ALA A 103 -4.33 12.34 14.72
CA ALA A 103 -3.92 11.77 13.45
C ALA A 103 -5.05 11.76 12.41
N ILE A 104 -6.29 11.39 12.80
CA ILE A 104 -7.48 11.48 11.94
C ILE A 104 -7.68 12.93 11.47
N LEU A 105 -7.66 13.88 12.40
CA LEU A 105 -7.87 15.29 12.09
C LEU A 105 -6.80 15.82 11.13
N ALA A 106 -5.52 15.50 11.36
CA ALA A 106 -4.41 15.91 10.51
C ALA A 106 -4.50 15.31 9.10
N LEU A 107 -4.87 14.03 8.99
CA LEU A 107 -5.06 13.35 7.72
C LEU A 107 -6.22 13.95 6.93
N SER A 108 -7.38 14.14 7.58
CA SER A 108 -8.55 14.75 6.94
C SER A 108 -8.29 16.17 6.48
N SER A 109 -7.68 17.02 7.30
CA SER A 109 -7.39 18.40 6.92
C SER A 109 -6.43 18.45 5.73
N THR A 110 -5.47 17.52 5.68
CA THR A 110 -4.53 17.39 4.56
C THR A 110 -5.26 17.10 3.25
N TYR A 111 -6.22 16.19 3.24
CA TYR A 111 -7.03 15.93 2.05
C TYR A 111 -7.99 17.07 1.71
N VAL A 112 -8.62 17.70 2.71
CA VAL A 112 -9.52 18.84 2.48
C VAL A 112 -8.82 19.99 1.78
N LEU A 113 -7.54 20.23 2.07
CA LEU A 113 -6.75 21.30 1.45
C LEU A 113 -6.60 21.15 -0.07
N ASP A 114 -6.69 19.93 -0.62
CA ASP A 114 -6.68 19.72 -2.08
C ASP A 114 -7.95 20.24 -2.76
N TYR A 115 -9.08 20.16 -2.06
CA TYR A 115 -10.38 20.62 -2.57
C TYR A 115 -10.64 22.08 -2.24
N LYS A 116 -10.17 22.52 -1.07
CA LYS A 116 -10.37 23.86 -0.54
C LYS A 116 -9.09 24.37 0.12
N PRO A 117 -8.21 25.04 -0.63
CA PRO A 117 -7.05 25.73 -0.08
C PRO A 117 -7.51 26.82 0.92
N ASP A 118 -7.25 26.61 2.20
CA ASP A 118 -7.62 27.53 3.27
C ASP A 118 -6.50 27.58 4.32
N GLU A 119 -5.98 28.78 4.56
CA GLU A 119 -4.85 29.00 5.46
C GLU A 119 -5.18 28.62 6.91
N LYS A 120 -6.43 28.77 7.35
CA LYS A 120 -6.85 28.35 8.69
C LYS A 120 -6.85 26.84 8.81
N ILE A 121 -7.32 26.13 7.77
CA ILE A 121 -7.27 24.66 7.73
C ILE A 121 -5.82 24.19 7.68
N ARG A 122 -4.94 24.89 6.95
CA ARG A 122 -3.52 24.57 6.89
C ARG A 122 -2.84 24.70 8.26
N GLN A 123 -3.07 25.80 8.96
CA GLN A 123 -2.53 26.00 10.32
C GLN A 123 -3.07 24.95 11.31
N ALA A 124 -4.37 24.66 11.25
CA ALA A 124 -4.98 23.62 12.08
C ALA A 124 -4.40 22.23 11.75
N SER A 125 -4.21 21.90 10.46
CA SER A 125 -3.61 20.65 9.99
C SER A 125 -2.23 20.43 10.61
N ASN A 126 -1.37 21.45 10.55
CA ASN A 126 -0.04 21.40 11.13
C ASN A 126 -0.09 21.22 12.66
N ALA A 127 -0.96 21.96 13.35
CA ALA A 127 -1.11 21.85 14.80
C ALA A 127 -1.61 20.45 15.22
N TYR A 128 -2.56 19.86 14.49
CA TYR A 128 -3.02 18.50 14.74
C TYR A 128 -1.92 17.47 14.48
N TYR A 129 -1.15 17.63 13.41
CA TYR A 129 0.00 16.77 13.11
C TYR A 129 1.05 16.82 14.21
N GLU A 130 1.49 18.02 14.60
CA GLU A 130 2.48 18.22 15.68
C GLU A 130 1.99 17.61 17.00
N ARG A 131 0.69 17.76 17.31
CA ARG A 131 0.10 17.17 18.50
C ARG A 131 0.06 15.65 18.43
N ALA A 132 -0.31 15.07 17.28
CA ALA A 132 -0.30 13.62 17.07
C ALA A 132 1.11 13.04 17.23
N VAL A 133 2.13 13.68 16.64
CA VAL A 133 3.53 13.26 16.76
C VAL A 133 4.02 13.34 18.21
N THR A 134 3.64 14.39 18.95
CA THR A 134 4.01 14.53 20.37
C THR A 134 3.40 13.39 21.19
N LEU A 135 2.09 13.16 21.04
CA LEU A 135 1.39 12.10 21.77
C LEU A 135 1.91 10.70 21.40
N LEU A 136 2.21 10.47 20.12
CA LEU A 136 2.82 9.23 19.66
C LEU A 136 4.19 9.03 20.30
N THR A 137 5.00 10.09 20.37
CA THR A 137 6.33 10.03 20.99
C THR A 137 6.26 9.67 22.48
N ASP A 138 5.24 10.16 23.18
CA ASP A 138 5.01 9.84 24.59
C ASP A 138 4.50 8.39 24.74
N ALA A 139 3.56 7.96 23.89
CA ALA A 139 3.04 6.59 23.89
C ALA A 139 4.13 5.54 23.62
N LEU A 140 5.06 5.82 22.70
CA LEU A 140 6.20 4.94 22.40
C LEU A 140 7.19 4.78 23.57
N LYS A 141 7.12 5.66 24.58
CA LYS A 141 7.94 5.57 25.80
C LYS A 141 7.18 4.90 26.95
N ASP A 142 5.87 4.70 26.83
CA ASP A 142 5.07 4.08 27.88
C ASP A 142 5.21 2.55 27.82
N GLU A 143 5.78 1.97 28.87
CA GLU A 143 5.93 0.51 28.99
C GLU A 143 4.59 -0.24 28.96
N ARG A 144 3.47 0.42 29.28
CA ARG A 144 2.14 -0.21 29.22
C ARG A 144 1.72 -0.48 27.78
N GLU A 145 2.04 0.41 26.86
CA GLU A 145 1.76 0.24 25.45
C GLU A 145 2.56 -0.93 24.86
N LEU A 146 3.73 -1.22 25.41
CA LEU A 146 4.63 -2.29 24.96
C LEU A 146 4.27 -3.69 25.50
N ARG A 147 3.16 -3.83 26.22
CA ARG A 147 2.71 -5.14 26.74
C ARG A 147 1.88 -5.90 25.69
N PRO A 148 1.82 -7.24 25.76
CA PRO A 148 0.95 -8.04 24.91
C PRO A 148 -0.51 -7.56 24.95
N GLY A 149 -1.10 -7.33 23.78
CA GLY A 149 -2.45 -6.75 23.64
C GLY A 149 -2.53 -5.23 23.85
N GLY A 150 -1.41 -4.55 24.10
CA GLY A 150 -1.29 -3.09 24.08
C GLY A 150 -1.02 -2.54 22.68
N SER A 151 -0.80 -1.23 22.57
CA SER A 151 -0.40 -0.54 21.33
C SER A 151 -1.43 -0.44 20.20
N GLU A 152 -2.66 -0.94 20.31
CA GLU A 152 -3.63 -0.85 19.20
C GLU A 152 -3.86 0.60 18.73
N GLY A 153 -4.06 1.53 19.66
CA GLY A 153 -4.21 2.95 19.34
C GLY A 153 -2.91 3.58 18.83
N THR A 154 -1.76 3.17 19.37
CA THR A 154 -0.44 3.62 18.92
C THR A 154 -0.16 3.19 17.47
N VAL A 155 -0.42 1.92 17.14
CA VAL A 155 -0.26 1.36 15.79
C VAL A 155 -1.25 2.00 14.82
N ALA A 156 -2.51 2.20 15.22
CA ALA A 156 -3.50 2.90 14.40
C ALA A 156 -3.08 4.35 14.10
N ALA A 157 -2.53 5.06 15.08
CA ALA A 157 -1.99 6.41 14.88
C ALA A 157 -0.80 6.42 13.92
N ILE A 158 0.13 5.45 14.04
CA ILE A 158 1.23 5.28 13.08
C ILE A 158 0.69 5.01 11.67
N ALA A 159 -0.32 4.15 11.54
CA ALA A 159 -0.93 3.84 10.24
C ALA A 159 -1.54 5.08 9.57
N LEU A 160 -2.27 5.91 10.33
CA LEU A 160 -2.83 7.17 9.83
C LEU A 160 -1.74 8.17 9.39
N LEU A 161 -0.70 8.35 10.20
CA LEU A 161 0.42 9.23 9.88
C LEU A 161 1.23 8.72 8.68
N ASN A 162 1.41 7.41 8.55
CA ASN A 162 2.02 6.80 7.36
C ASN A 162 1.19 7.10 6.11
N MET A 163 -0.14 6.99 6.18
CA MET A 163 -1.01 7.32 5.05
C MET A 163 -0.86 8.79 4.63
N MET A 164 -0.65 9.71 5.58
CA MET A 164 -0.33 11.10 5.26
C MET A 164 1.02 11.20 4.52
N ASP A 165 2.06 10.56 5.03
CA ASP A 165 3.41 10.61 4.44
C ASP A 165 3.46 9.99 3.03
N VAL A 166 2.62 8.99 2.74
CA VAL A 166 2.50 8.39 1.40
C VAL A 166 1.99 9.41 0.36
N VAL A 167 1.03 10.24 0.76
CA VAL A 167 0.33 11.15 -0.17
C VAL A 167 0.81 12.59 -0.12
N SER A 168 1.69 12.94 0.81
CA SER A 168 2.32 14.26 0.92
C SER A 168 3.70 14.29 0.24
N PRO A 169 3.79 14.61 -1.07
CA PRO A 169 5.08 14.75 -1.75
C PRO A 169 6.01 15.76 -1.06
N GLU A 170 5.45 16.78 -0.42
CA GLU A 170 6.14 17.79 0.38
C GLU A 170 6.93 17.23 1.57
N HIS A 171 6.57 16.04 2.08
CA HIS A 171 7.25 15.40 3.20
C HIS A 171 8.28 14.35 2.77
N ARG A 172 8.48 14.16 1.46
CA ARG A 172 9.41 13.16 0.96
C ARG A 172 10.85 13.54 1.32
N ARG A 173 11.54 12.57 1.91
CA ARG A 173 12.98 12.65 2.14
C ARG A 173 13.72 12.51 0.80
N SER A 174 15.01 12.86 0.82
CA SER A 174 15.91 12.55 -0.30
C SER A 174 15.87 11.05 -0.62
N LYS A 175 15.99 10.71 -1.90
CA LYS A 175 15.98 9.33 -2.43
C LYS A 175 17.03 8.39 -1.82
N ASN A 176 18.10 8.94 -1.24
CA ASN A 176 19.15 8.18 -0.56
C ASN A 176 18.82 7.84 0.91
N LEU A 177 17.71 8.35 1.45
CA LEU A 177 17.28 8.13 2.83
C LEU A 177 16.06 7.21 2.85
N LEU A 178 15.93 6.45 3.94
CA LEU A 178 14.73 5.65 4.20
C LEU A 178 13.50 6.57 4.22
N PRO A 179 12.46 6.31 3.41
CA PRO A 179 11.23 7.11 3.44
C PRO A 179 10.54 7.03 4.80
N ARG A 180 9.89 8.13 5.21
CA ARG A 180 9.18 8.22 6.50
C ARG A 180 8.08 7.17 6.65
N TRP A 181 7.28 6.99 5.59
CA TRP A 181 6.20 6.00 5.57
C TRP A 181 6.71 4.56 5.81
N LEU A 182 7.89 4.22 5.29
CA LEU A 182 8.48 2.88 5.46
C LEU A 182 9.09 2.73 6.85
N GLU A 183 9.75 3.78 7.35
CA GLU A 183 10.25 3.81 8.73
C GLU A 183 9.12 3.63 9.75
N GLY A 184 8.02 4.35 9.57
CA GLY A 184 6.82 4.23 10.39
C GLY A 184 6.17 2.85 10.26
N ALA A 185 6.05 2.30 9.05
CA ALA A 185 5.50 0.95 8.85
C ALA A 185 6.33 -0.13 9.57
N ARG A 186 7.67 -0.04 9.47
CA ARG A 186 8.58 -0.94 10.20
C ARG A 186 8.49 -0.75 11.71
N MET A 187 8.30 0.48 12.18
CA MET A 187 8.09 0.77 13.60
C MET A 187 6.79 0.13 14.12
N ALA A 188 5.70 0.26 13.37
CA ALA A 188 4.44 -0.41 13.70
C ALA A 188 4.60 -1.94 13.73
N CYS A 189 5.31 -2.52 12.77
CA CYS A 189 5.58 -3.97 12.76
C CYS A 189 6.37 -4.40 14.01
N ARG A 190 7.41 -3.66 14.41
CA ARG A 190 8.16 -3.96 15.64
C ARG A 190 7.32 -3.85 16.92
N LEU A 191 6.33 -2.94 16.95
CA LEU A 191 5.39 -2.88 18.07
C LEU A 191 4.51 -4.12 18.08
N LEU A 192 3.98 -4.53 16.92
CA LEU A 192 3.16 -5.73 16.78
C LEU A 192 3.94 -7.01 17.15
N ASP A 193 5.23 -7.10 16.79
CA ASP A 193 6.15 -8.14 17.25
C ASP A 193 6.20 -8.19 18.79
N ALA A 194 6.39 -7.02 19.42
CA ALA A 194 6.57 -6.91 20.86
C ALA A 194 5.27 -7.12 21.66
N THR A 195 4.12 -6.77 21.08
CA THR A 195 2.82 -6.82 21.73
C THR A 195 1.96 -7.99 21.26
N ASP A 196 2.55 -8.97 20.56
CA ASP A 196 1.84 -10.11 20.00
C ASP A 196 1.05 -10.87 21.08
N PRO A 197 -0.30 -10.91 20.99
CA PRO A 197 -1.12 -11.72 21.90
C PRO A 197 -0.83 -13.22 21.74
N GLY A 198 -0.26 -13.63 20.61
CA GLY A 198 0.14 -15.00 20.28
C GLY A 198 1.31 -15.57 21.08
N HIS A 199 2.12 -14.73 21.74
CA HIS A 199 3.38 -15.15 22.38
C HIS A 199 3.26 -16.31 23.40
N ARG A 200 2.06 -16.61 23.93
CA ARG A 200 1.82 -17.70 24.89
C ARG A 200 1.15 -18.94 24.30
N TYR A 201 0.74 -18.89 23.04
CA TYR A 201 -0.09 -19.92 22.43
C TYR A 201 0.70 -20.73 21.41
N TRP A 202 0.66 -22.06 21.55
CA TRP A 202 1.27 -22.98 20.58
C TRP A 202 0.47 -23.10 19.28
N ASN A 203 -0.86 -22.90 19.34
CA ASN A 203 -1.76 -23.01 18.20
C ASN A 203 -2.43 -21.66 17.93
N ALA A 204 -2.43 -21.25 16.65
CA ALA A 204 -3.04 -20.00 16.20
C ALA A 204 -4.53 -19.88 16.55
N GLU A 205 -5.28 -20.98 16.52
CA GLU A 205 -6.72 -20.99 16.84
C GLU A 205 -7.04 -20.61 18.30
N ASN A 206 -6.05 -20.72 19.19
CA ASN A 206 -6.21 -20.35 20.60
C ASN A 206 -5.92 -18.87 20.86
N ILE A 207 -5.41 -18.14 19.87
CA ILE A 207 -5.05 -16.73 20.00
C ILE A 207 -6.33 -15.91 19.90
N GLN A 208 -6.66 -15.22 20.99
CA GLN A 208 -7.77 -14.27 21.01
C GLN A 208 -7.26 -12.88 20.61
N THR A 209 -7.65 -12.41 19.43
CA THR A 209 -7.32 -11.07 18.93
C THR A 209 -8.57 -10.25 18.69
N SER A 210 -8.52 -8.95 18.99
CA SER A 210 -9.58 -8.02 18.61
C SER A 210 -9.63 -7.82 17.10
N HIS A 211 -10.75 -7.33 16.55
CA HIS A 211 -10.86 -6.97 15.14
C HIS A 211 -9.88 -5.84 14.76
N ALA A 212 -9.70 -4.87 15.67
CA ALA A 212 -8.75 -3.78 15.55
C ALA A 212 -7.29 -4.25 15.44
N TRP A 213 -6.91 -5.27 16.22
CA TRP A 213 -5.58 -5.88 16.13
C TRP A 213 -5.34 -6.48 14.75
N VAL A 214 -6.29 -7.27 14.24
CA VAL A 214 -6.22 -7.87 12.89
C VAL A 214 -6.07 -6.78 11.83
N ALA A 215 -6.88 -5.73 11.90
CA ALA A 215 -6.77 -4.60 11.00
C ALA A 215 -5.40 -3.90 11.03
N ASN A 216 -4.89 -3.62 12.23
CA ASN A 216 -3.61 -2.96 12.44
C ASN A 216 -2.44 -3.78 11.90
N THR A 217 -2.47 -5.11 12.07
CA THR A 217 -1.44 -5.98 11.51
C THR A 217 -1.44 -5.95 9.99
N ILE A 218 -2.62 -6.00 9.36
CA ILE A 218 -2.75 -5.98 7.91
C ILE A 218 -2.29 -4.64 7.33
N ILE A 219 -2.74 -3.50 7.88
CA ILE A 219 -2.36 -2.17 7.35
C ILE A 219 -0.86 -1.94 7.48
N SER A 220 -0.30 -2.22 8.67
CA SER A 220 1.12 -1.95 8.95
C SER A 220 2.05 -2.83 8.13
N SER A 221 1.74 -4.13 8.08
CA SER A 221 2.52 -5.09 7.30
C SER A 221 2.37 -4.86 5.80
N ARG A 222 1.20 -4.42 5.30
CA ARG A 222 1.00 -4.07 3.88
C ARG A 222 2.05 -3.05 3.43
N ALA A 223 2.25 -1.97 4.19
CA ALA A 223 3.26 -0.97 3.85
C ALA A 223 4.70 -1.52 3.94
N ALA A 224 5.02 -2.30 4.98
CA ALA A 224 6.36 -2.85 5.15
C ALA A 224 6.72 -3.91 4.09
N ILE A 225 5.79 -4.82 3.79
CA ILE A 225 5.98 -5.95 2.87
C ILE A 225 5.96 -5.46 1.42
N LEU A 226 5.06 -4.56 1.05
CA LEU A 226 4.98 -4.08 -0.35
C LEU A 226 6.11 -3.13 -0.75
N ALA A 227 6.96 -2.71 0.19
CA ALA A 227 8.22 -2.06 -0.10
C ALA A 227 9.31 -3.07 -0.54
N LEU A 228 9.23 -4.32 -0.08
CA LEU A 228 10.25 -5.35 -0.31
C LEU A 228 10.47 -5.70 -1.79
N PRO A 229 9.43 -5.82 -2.66
CA PRO A 229 9.61 -6.21 -4.05
C PRO A 229 10.63 -5.36 -4.83
N MET A 230 10.72 -4.06 -4.51
CA MET A 230 11.63 -3.10 -5.14
C MET A 230 12.72 -2.58 -4.19
N ALA A 231 13.00 -3.30 -3.10
CA ALA A 231 14.10 -3.01 -2.19
C ALA A 231 15.18 -4.09 -2.28
N PRO A 232 16.46 -3.75 -2.01
CA PRO A 232 17.54 -4.74 -1.93
C PRO A 232 17.22 -5.87 -0.96
N LEU A 233 17.71 -7.08 -1.25
CA LEU A 233 17.60 -8.22 -0.35
C LEU A 233 18.33 -7.93 0.95
N ASP A 234 17.65 -8.20 2.06
CA ASP A 234 18.17 -8.07 3.41
C ASP A 234 17.35 -9.01 4.30
N PRO A 235 17.93 -10.13 4.74
CA PRO A 235 17.23 -11.12 5.56
C PRO A 235 16.68 -10.53 6.85
N ALA A 236 17.27 -9.44 7.39
CA ALA A 236 16.78 -8.81 8.61
C ALA A 236 15.40 -8.15 8.43
N ASN A 237 14.98 -7.86 7.19
CA ASN A 237 13.66 -7.30 6.89
C ASN A 237 12.53 -8.33 6.90
N THR A 238 12.86 -9.62 7.02
CA THR A 238 11.91 -10.74 7.07
C THR A 238 12.34 -11.84 8.05
N GLY A 239 13.38 -11.57 8.85
CA GLY A 239 14.02 -12.52 9.74
C GLY A 239 13.35 -12.56 11.10
N GLY A 240 13.57 -13.65 11.83
CA GLY A 240 12.77 -13.96 13.01
C GLY A 240 11.32 -14.31 12.61
N GLN A 241 10.44 -14.57 13.57
CA GLN A 241 9.04 -14.89 13.31
C GLN A 241 8.22 -13.67 12.82
N GLN A 242 8.86 -12.76 12.08
CA GLN A 242 8.27 -11.52 11.60
C GLN A 242 7.09 -11.83 10.67
N PHE A 243 5.99 -11.11 10.88
CA PHE A 243 4.72 -11.26 10.18
C PHE A 243 3.96 -12.57 10.46
N GLN A 244 4.42 -13.45 11.36
CA GLN A 244 3.67 -14.67 11.71
C GLN A 244 2.30 -14.38 12.31
N TRP A 245 2.14 -13.23 12.99
CA TRP A 245 0.84 -12.79 13.50
C TRP A 245 -0.21 -12.61 12.39
N LEU A 246 0.17 -12.35 11.13
CA LEU A 246 -0.78 -12.30 10.01
C LEU A 246 -1.54 -13.61 9.80
N LEU A 247 -0.96 -14.73 10.24
CA LEU A 247 -1.55 -16.07 10.18
C LEU A 247 -2.19 -16.49 11.50
N SER A 248 -2.04 -15.68 12.54
CA SER A 248 -2.44 -16.00 13.92
C SER A 248 -3.89 -15.61 14.21
N HIS A 249 -4.67 -15.28 13.19
CA HIS A 249 -6.04 -14.76 13.32
C HIS A 249 -7.04 -15.78 12.78
N GLY A 250 -7.62 -16.57 13.68
CA GLY A 250 -8.63 -17.56 13.35
C GLY A 250 -8.06 -18.82 12.67
N ASN A 251 -8.90 -19.47 11.86
CA ASN A 251 -8.53 -20.69 11.14
C ASN A 251 -7.98 -20.39 9.74
N GLU A 252 -7.56 -21.43 9.02
CA GLU A 252 -7.02 -21.32 7.66
C GLU A 252 -7.99 -20.63 6.67
N ALA A 253 -9.30 -20.77 6.87
CA ALA A 253 -10.28 -20.11 6.03
C ALA A 253 -10.28 -18.59 6.25
N GLU A 254 -10.21 -18.12 7.50
CA GLU A 254 -10.13 -16.67 7.80
C GLU A 254 -8.83 -16.05 7.28
N ALA A 255 -7.70 -16.76 7.36
CA ALA A 255 -6.44 -16.28 6.78
C ALA A 255 -6.52 -16.07 5.25
N ARG A 256 -7.45 -16.77 4.56
CA ARG A 256 -7.73 -16.66 3.11
C ARG A 256 -8.84 -15.66 2.78
N ARG A 257 -9.48 -15.05 3.78
CA ARG A 257 -10.52 -14.04 3.57
C ARG A 257 -9.90 -12.74 3.05
N ILE A 258 -10.50 -12.16 2.02
CA ILE A 258 -10.14 -10.86 1.48
C ILE A 258 -10.46 -9.80 2.54
N HIS A 259 -9.47 -8.96 2.87
CA HIS A 259 -9.64 -7.91 3.88
C HIS A 259 -9.80 -6.52 3.25
N GLY A 260 -10.74 -5.73 3.76
CA GLY A 260 -11.08 -4.36 3.34
C GLY A 260 -9.88 -3.41 3.31
N ALA A 261 -8.92 -3.60 4.22
CA ALA A 261 -7.73 -2.77 4.31
C ALA A 261 -6.75 -2.89 3.12
N CYS A 262 -6.69 -4.05 2.45
CA CYS A 262 -5.66 -4.32 1.44
C CYS A 262 -6.21 -4.85 0.11
N GLY A 263 -7.42 -5.41 0.07
CA GLY A 263 -8.03 -5.93 -1.16
C GLY A 263 -7.65 -7.38 -1.49
N PHE A 264 -6.95 -8.06 -0.59
CA PHE A 264 -6.57 -9.47 -0.71
C PHE A 264 -6.42 -10.09 0.69
N SER A 265 -6.04 -11.36 0.76
CA SER A 265 -5.96 -12.11 2.01
C SER A 265 -4.66 -11.89 2.78
N PRO A 266 -4.68 -11.90 4.13
CA PRO A 266 -3.47 -11.88 4.96
C PRO A 266 -2.51 -13.01 4.63
N ARG A 267 -3.04 -14.19 4.28
CA ARG A 267 -2.24 -15.34 3.83
C ARG A 267 -1.40 -15.00 2.59
N LEU A 268 -2.00 -14.34 1.60
CA LEU A 268 -1.27 -13.90 0.41
C LEU A 268 -0.19 -12.86 0.75
N LEU A 269 -0.51 -11.90 1.62
CA LEU A 269 0.44 -10.88 2.07
C LEU A 269 1.67 -11.51 2.74
N HIS A 270 1.44 -12.47 3.64
CA HIS A 270 2.52 -13.23 4.28
C HIS A 270 3.36 -14.02 3.27
N ARG A 271 2.74 -14.61 2.25
CA ARG A 271 3.48 -15.34 1.19
C ARG A 271 4.37 -14.41 0.36
N ILE A 272 3.96 -13.17 0.08
CA ILE A 272 4.82 -12.18 -0.59
C ILE A 272 6.07 -11.88 0.24
N ALA A 273 5.94 -11.74 1.57
CA ALA A 273 7.09 -11.55 2.46
C ALA A 273 8.03 -12.77 2.42
N GLN A 274 7.49 -13.99 2.47
CA GLN A 274 8.29 -15.21 2.40
C GLN A 274 9.03 -15.40 1.08
N VAL A 275 8.44 -14.99 -0.05
CA VAL A 275 9.15 -15.00 -1.34
C VAL A 275 10.40 -14.12 -1.26
N THR A 276 10.31 -12.94 -0.64
CA THR A 276 11.47 -12.05 -0.46
C THR A 276 12.49 -12.68 0.49
N HIS A 277 12.03 -13.28 1.59
CA HIS A 277 12.88 -13.93 2.58
C HIS A 277 13.70 -15.06 1.96
N LEU A 278 13.05 -15.96 1.23
CA LEU A 278 13.71 -17.08 0.56
C LEU A 278 14.67 -16.61 -0.54
N ALA A 279 14.33 -15.53 -1.25
CA ALA A 279 15.24 -14.94 -2.23
C ALA A 279 16.51 -14.41 -1.56
N ALA A 280 16.40 -13.80 -0.37
CA ALA A 280 17.55 -13.36 0.42
C ALA A 280 18.40 -14.54 0.90
N LEU A 281 17.77 -15.59 1.44
CA LEU A 281 18.50 -16.81 1.85
C LEU A 281 19.18 -17.51 0.68
N LEU A 282 18.56 -17.51 -0.51
CA LEU A 282 19.14 -18.11 -1.71
C LEU A 282 20.34 -17.30 -2.24
N GLU A 283 20.36 -15.99 -2.00
CA GLU A 283 21.50 -15.14 -2.31
C GLU A 283 22.69 -15.42 -1.38
N GLU A 284 22.41 -15.71 -0.10
CA GLU A 284 23.42 -16.07 0.89
C GLU A 284 23.95 -17.51 0.72
N ASP A 285 23.07 -18.44 0.37
CA ASP A 285 23.39 -19.86 0.14
C ASP A 285 22.82 -20.37 -1.21
N PRO A 286 23.53 -20.12 -2.33
CA PRO A 286 23.08 -20.53 -3.67
C PRO A 286 23.03 -22.05 -3.88
N ASP A 287 23.71 -22.84 -3.06
CA ASP A 287 23.80 -24.30 -3.16
C ASP A 287 22.79 -25.00 -2.23
N SER A 288 21.94 -24.24 -1.53
CA SER A 288 20.93 -24.77 -0.62
C SER A 288 19.95 -25.69 -1.32
N VAL A 289 19.83 -26.93 -0.84
CA VAL A 289 18.85 -27.90 -1.34
C VAL A 289 17.45 -27.71 -0.75
N THR A 290 17.34 -27.08 0.43
CA THR A 290 16.07 -26.90 1.14
C THR A 290 15.27 -25.72 0.59
N ILE A 291 15.94 -24.62 0.22
CA ILE A 291 15.26 -23.42 -0.31
C ILE A 291 14.40 -23.74 -1.57
N PRO A 292 14.90 -24.49 -2.56
CA PRO A 292 14.09 -24.91 -3.72
C PRO A 292 12.83 -25.72 -3.36
N GLU A 293 12.91 -26.58 -2.35
CA GLU A 293 11.77 -27.37 -1.89
C GLU A 293 10.68 -26.48 -1.27
N VAL A 294 11.09 -25.55 -0.40
CA VAL A 294 10.17 -24.58 0.22
C VAL A 294 9.59 -23.62 -0.82
N ALA A 295 10.40 -23.17 -1.79
CA ALA A 295 9.94 -22.36 -2.91
C ALA A 295 8.83 -23.08 -3.70
N THR A 296 9.00 -24.38 -3.95
CA THR A 296 8.01 -25.22 -4.64
C THR A 296 6.71 -25.33 -3.86
N ALA A 297 6.80 -25.51 -2.54
CA ALA A 297 5.62 -25.54 -1.68
C ALA A 297 4.86 -24.19 -1.71
N ILE A 298 5.57 -23.06 -1.64
CA ILE A 298 4.97 -21.72 -1.71
C ILE A 298 4.32 -21.48 -3.06
N LEU A 299 5.00 -21.78 -4.17
CA LEU A 299 4.45 -21.57 -5.51
C LEU A 299 3.20 -22.44 -5.73
N LYS A 300 3.24 -23.71 -5.33
CA LYS A 300 2.08 -24.60 -5.37
C LYS A 300 0.91 -24.05 -4.55
N GLU A 301 1.18 -23.51 -3.37
CA GLU A 301 0.14 -22.87 -2.56
C GLU A 301 -0.44 -21.63 -3.25
N LEU A 302 0.41 -20.76 -3.81
CA LEU A 302 -0.04 -19.58 -4.55
C LEU A 302 -0.94 -19.95 -5.73
N HIS A 303 -0.62 -21.01 -6.48
CA HIS A 303 -1.47 -21.52 -7.56
C HIS A 303 -2.84 -21.97 -7.08
N ASN A 304 -2.91 -22.61 -5.91
CA ASN A 304 -4.13 -23.17 -5.32
C ASN A 304 -4.82 -22.21 -4.34
N LEU A 305 -4.28 -21.01 -4.12
CA LEU A 305 -4.79 -20.08 -3.13
C LEU A 305 -6.14 -19.51 -3.59
N ARG A 306 -7.21 -20.04 -3.02
CA ARG A 306 -8.56 -19.53 -3.19
C ARG A 306 -8.88 -18.50 -2.11
N GLN A 307 -9.22 -17.30 -2.54
CA GLN A 307 -9.64 -16.20 -1.67
C GLN A 307 -11.16 -16.05 -1.70
N TRP A 308 -11.75 -15.53 -0.64
CA TRP A 308 -13.20 -15.34 -0.50
C TRP A 308 -13.52 -14.05 0.25
N SER A 309 -14.75 -13.55 0.12
CA SER A 309 -15.23 -12.35 0.84
C SER A 309 -16.64 -12.57 1.38
N GLU A 310 -17.13 -11.66 2.23
CA GLU A 310 -18.51 -11.74 2.74
C GLU A 310 -19.57 -11.64 1.63
N ILE A 311 -19.24 -11.00 0.51
CA ILE A 311 -20.14 -10.84 -0.64
C ILE A 311 -19.98 -11.97 -1.67
N ASN A 312 -18.88 -12.74 -1.60
CA ASN A 312 -18.71 -13.99 -2.33
C ASN A 312 -18.01 -15.04 -1.44
N PRO A 313 -18.75 -15.73 -0.56
CA PRO A 313 -18.17 -16.66 0.41
C PRO A 313 -17.55 -17.90 -0.22
N ARG A 314 -17.95 -18.24 -1.44
CA ARG A 314 -17.39 -19.37 -2.16
C ARG A 314 -16.10 -18.99 -2.87
N GLY A 315 -15.95 -17.77 -3.37
CA GLY A 315 -14.86 -17.43 -4.28
C GLY A 315 -14.88 -18.26 -5.57
N HIS A 316 -13.83 -18.20 -6.37
CA HIS A 316 -13.75 -18.87 -7.67
C HIS A 316 -12.73 -20.02 -7.68
N ASP A 317 -13.01 -21.07 -8.46
CA ASP A 317 -12.14 -22.26 -8.56
C ASP A 317 -10.87 -21.99 -9.37
N SER A 318 -10.92 -21.06 -10.33
CA SER A 318 -9.79 -20.68 -11.17
C SER A 318 -9.91 -19.25 -11.67
N THR A 319 -8.78 -18.69 -12.15
CA THR A 319 -8.76 -17.39 -12.82
C THR A 319 -9.72 -17.35 -14.01
N ASP A 320 -9.74 -18.41 -14.82
CA ASP A 320 -10.55 -18.46 -16.04
C ASP A 320 -12.05 -18.51 -15.70
N ALA A 321 -12.42 -19.20 -14.61
CA ALA A 321 -13.79 -19.20 -14.09
C ALA A 321 -14.21 -17.82 -13.55
N LEU A 322 -13.31 -17.09 -12.88
CA LEU A 322 -13.54 -15.71 -12.46
C LEU A 322 -13.72 -14.78 -13.67
N LEU A 323 -12.83 -14.84 -14.65
CA LEU A 323 -12.91 -13.98 -15.85
C LEU A 323 -14.22 -14.22 -16.61
N ALA A 324 -14.59 -15.49 -16.85
CA ALA A 324 -15.85 -15.84 -17.50
C ALA A 324 -17.10 -15.40 -16.70
N HIS A 325 -16.97 -15.34 -15.37
CA HIS A 325 -18.02 -14.80 -14.50
C HIS A 325 -18.15 -13.29 -14.63
N CYS A 326 -17.02 -12.57 -14.61
CA CYS A 326 -16.98 -11.11 -14.77
C CYS A 326 -17.41 -10.65 -16.16
N ASP A 327 -17.10 -11.42 -17.22
CA ASP A 327 -17.49 -11.11 -18.60
C ASP A 327 -19.02 -10.95 -18.76
N LYS A 328 -19.80 -11.66 -17.93
CA LYS A 328 -21.28 -11.57 -17.92
C LYS A 328 -21.80 -10.34 -17.17
N ARG A 329 -20.93 -9.57 -16.52
CA ARG A 329 -21.25 -8.41 -15.67
C ARG A 329 -20.46 -7.16 -16.05
N LEU A 330 -19.88 -7.14 -17.24
CA LEU A 330 -19.24 -5.93 -17.75
C LEU A 330 -20.32 -4.91 -18.13
N GLY A 331 -20.08 -3.66 -17.74
CA GLY A 331 -20.85 -2.52 -18.22
C GLY A 331 -20.45 -2.11 -19.64
N PRO A 332 -21.07 -1.06 -20.19
CA PRO A 332 -20.79 -0.58 -21.56
C PRO A 332 -19.32 -0.19 -21.81
N SER A 333 -18.59 0.20 -20.77
CA SER A 333 -17.16 0.54 -20.83
C SER A 333 -16.22 -0.68 -20.75
N GLY A 334 -16.75 -1.90 -20.69
CA GLY A 334 -15.95 -3.13 -20.63
C GLY A 334 -15.35 -3.46 -19.26
N VAL A 335 -15.81 -2.79 -18.20
CA VAL A 335 -15.38 -3.03 -16.81
C VAL A 335 -16.54 -3.51 -15.96
N VAL A 336 -16.23 -4.19 -14.84
CA VAL A 336 -17.24 -4.69 -13.91
C VAL A 336 -18.00 -3.56 -13.23
N VAL A 337 -19.30 -3.77 -12.98
CA VAL A 337 -20.20 -2.77 -12.38
C VAL A 337 -20.73 -3.17 -11.01
N ASP A 338 -20.26 -4.29 -10.44
CA ASP A 338 -20.67 -4.79 -9.14
C ASP A 338 -19.49 -4.97 -8.17
N ARG A 339 -19.78 -4.84 -6.87
CA ARG A 339 -18.79 -4.90 -5.78
C ARG A 339 -18.12 -6.28 -5.66
N ALA A 340 -18.84 -7.37 -5.91
CA ALA A 340 -18.31 -8.73 -5.76
C ALA A 340 -17.25 -9.00 -6.81
N SER A 341 -17.58 -8.77 -8.08
CA SER A 341 -16.62 -8.92 -9.18
C SER A 341 -15.39 -8.02 -9.00
N MET A 342 -15.54 -6.79 -8.52
CA MET A 342 -14.41 -5.91 -8.26
C MET A 342 -13.50 -6.42 -7.13
N ALA A 343 -14.07 -6.89 -6.02
CA ALA A 343 -13.30 -7.46 -4.92
C ALA A 343 -12.53 -8.73 -5.37
N ASP A 344 -13.20 -9.63 -6.11
CA ASP A 344 -12.61 -10.88 -6.56
C ASP A 344 -11.51 -10.64 -7.63
N LEU A 345 -11.73 -9.76 -8.61
CA LEU A 345 -10.72 -9.39 -9.61
C LEU A 345 -9.50 -8.73 -8.97
N THR A 346 -9.71 -7.87 -7.97
CA THR A 346 -8.62 -7.22 -7.23
C THR A 346 -7.78 -8.26 -6.50
N ALA A 347 -8.42 -9.14 -5.73
CA ALA A 347 -7.74 -10.18 -4.98
C ALA A 347 -6.98 -11.15 -5.90
N GLU A 348 -7.57 -11.49 -7.06
CA GLU A 348 -6.92 -12.35 -8.06
C GLU A 348 -5.73 -11.66 -8.73
N ALA A 349 -5.82 -10.36 -9.04
CA ALA A 349 -4.69 -9.60 -9.57
C ALA A 349 -3.50 -9.61 -8.60
N TRP A 350 -3.76 -9.50 -7.29
CA TRP A 350 -2.73 -9.64 -6.26
C TRP A 350 -2.12 -11.05 -6.22
N ARG A 351 -2.94 -12.11 -6.35
CA ARG A 351 -2.45 -13.49 -6.36
C ARG A 351 -1.56 -13.77 -7.58
N LEU A 352 -1.99 -13.32 -8.75
CA LEU A 352 -1.21 -13.43 -10.00
C LEU A 352 0.09 -12.63 -9.92
N ALA A 353 0.07 -11.44 -9.32
CA ALA A 353 1.28 -10.65 -9.09
C ALA A 353 2.25 -11.36 -8.15
N ALA A 354 1.78 -12.02 -7.08
CA ALA A 354 2.64 -12.81 -6.19
C ALA A 354 3.26 -14.02 -6.91
N ILE A 355 2.52 -14.69 -7.79
CA ILE A 355 3.06 -15.77 -8.64
C ILE A 355 4.16 -15.22 -9.55
N ILE A 356 3.89 -14.15 -10.31
CA ILE A 356 4.86 -13.52 -11.20
C ILE A 356 6.11 -13.09 -10.41
N TYR A 357 5.92 -12.46 -9.25
CA TYR A 357 7.00 -12.05 -8.36
C TYR A 357 7.85 -13.23 -7.89
N SER A 358 7.23 -14.35 -7.49
CA SER A 358 7.92 -15.58 -7.12
C SER A 358 8.73 -16.16 -8.28
N LEU A 359 8.11 -16.28 -9.46
CA LEU A 359 8.77 -16.80 -10.66
C LEU A 359 9.98 -15.94 -11.05
N CYS A 360 9.84 -14.61 -11.00
CA CYS A 360 10.88 -13.69 -11.43
C CYS A 360 12.00 -13.49 -10.41
N ARG A 361 11.68 -13.31 -9.12
CA ARG A 361 12.68 -12.99 -8.10
C ARG A 361 13.26 -14.22 -7.41
N LEU A 362 12.41 -15.15 -6.97
CA LEU A 362 12.86 -16.35 -6.23
C LEU A 362 13.35 -17.45 -7.18
N TYR A 363 12.59 -17.78 -8.21
CA TYR A 363 13.00 -18.78 -9.22
C TYR A 363 13.94 -18.21 -10.28
N ARG A 364 14.16 -16.89 -10.26
CA ARG A 364 15.06 -16.15 -11.16
C ARG A 364 14.72 -16.37 -12.64
N LEU A 365 13.47 -16.70 -12.97
CA LEU A 365 13.03 -16.88 -14.36
C LEU A 365 13.00 -15.53 -15.06
N PRO A 366 13.48 -15.43 -16.31
CA PRO A 366 13.41 -14.19 -17.07
C PRO A 366 11.96 -13.82 -17.36
N ARG A 367 11.69 -12.52 -17.50
CA ARG A 367 10.34 -11.99 -17.83
C ARG A 367 9.76 -12.52 -19.16
N SER A 368 10.61 -13.06 -20.03
CA SER A 368 10.28 -13.68 -21.32
C SER A 368 9.94 -15.17 -21.21
N HIS A 369 10.09 -15.80 -20.05
CA HIS A 369 9.74 -17.21 -19.84
C HIS A 369 8.24 -17.44 -20.03
N ASP A 370 7.85 -18.53 -20.70
CA ASP A 370 6.46 -18.82 -21.06
C ASP A 370 5.51 -18.83 -19.85
N GLU A 371 5.95 -19.45 -18.76
CA GLU A 371 5.18 -19.47 -17.51
C GLU A 371 4.89 -18.05 -16.97
N VAL A 372 5.88 -17.16 -17.02
CA VAL A 372 5.73 -15.76 -16.58
C VAL A 372 4.77 -15.02 -17.52
N ILE A 373 4.89 -15.23 -18.83
CA ILE A 373 4.02 -14.61 -19.85
C ILE A 373 2.56 -15.03 -19.67
N VAL A 374 2.29 -16.31 -19.40
CA VAL A 374 0.93 -16.83 -19.18
C VAL A 374 0.28 -16.13 -17.98
N HIS A 375 1.01 -15.96 -16.89
CA HIS A 375 0.49 -15.25 -15.72
C HIS A 375 0.33 -13.75 -15.96
N MET A 376 1.23 -13.10 -16.71
CA MET A 376 1.07 -11.70 -17.11
C MET A 376 -0.16 -11.48 -17.99
N ALA A 377 -0.49 -12.42 -18.88
CA ALA A 377 -1.70 -12.33 -19.71
C ALA A 377 -2.97 -12.39 -18.86
N LYS A 378 -3.01 -13.31 -17.88
CA LYS A 378 -4.11 -13.41 -16.91
C LYS A 378 -4.23 -12.14 -16.05
N LEU A 379 -3.10 -11.59 -15.60
CA LEU A 379 -3.07 -10.36 -14.83
C LEU A 379 -3.59 -9.16 -15.64
N ALA A 380 -3.16 -9.02 -16.91
CA ALA A 380 -3.66 -7.99 -17.82
C ALA A 380 -5.18 -8.13 -18.03
N ALA A 381 -5.69 -9.36 -18.17
CA ALA A 381 -7.11 -9.64 -18.29
C ALA A 381 -7.92 -9.19 -17.06
N CYS A 382 -7.38 -9.40 -15.84
CA CYS A 382 -8.00 -8.88 -14.62
C CYS A 382 -8.01 -7.35 -14.60
N ILE A 383 -6.87 -6.71 -14.84
CA ILE A 383 -6.72 -5.23 -14.80
C ILE A 383 -7.65 -4.55 -15.82
N ASN A 384 -7.75 -5.08 -17.04
CA ASN A 384 -8.62 -4.51 -18.08
C ASN A 384 -10.11 -4.53 -17.72
N ARG A 385 -10.53 -5.39 -16.78
CA ARG A 385 -11.93 -5.52 -16.33
C ARG A 385 -12.23 -4.70 -15.09
N THR A 386 -11.21 -4.16 -14.41
CA THR A 386 -11.39 -3.34 -13.21
C THR A 386 -11.61 -1.87 -13.56
N PRO A 387 -12.62 -1.19 -12.99
CA PRO A 387 -12.77 0.25 -13.14
C PRO A 387 -11.61 1.02 -12.50
N THR A 388 -11.26 2.15 -13.10
CA THR A 388 -10.23 3.10 -12.64
C THR A 388 -10.80 4.40 -12.08
N SER A 389 -12.14 4.50 -11.99
CA SER A 389 -12.86 5.65 -11.45
C SER A 389 -14.24 5.24 -10.93
N GLY A 390 -14.93 6.17 -10.26
CA GLY A 390 -16.27 5.93 -9.70
C GLY A 390 -16.24 5.21 -8.34
N SER A 391 -17.41 4.81 -7.86
CA SER A 391 -17.61 4.28 -6.50
C SER A 391 -16.98 2.91 -6.23
N LEU A 392 -16.66 2.14 -7.28
CA LEU A 392 -15.96 0.85 -7.16
C LEU A 392 -14.44 1.01 -7.15
N PHE A 393 -13.92 2.18 -7.54
CA PHE A 393 -12.49 2.46 -7.51
C PHE A 393 -12.09 2.98 -6.14
N THR A 394 -11.42 2.14 -5.35
CA THR A 394 -10.98 2.44 -3.98
C THR A 394 -9.48 2.24 -3.84
N ALA A 395 -8.92 2.57 -2.67
CA ALA A 395 -7.52 2.32 -2.35
C ALA A 395 -7.11 0.83 -2.35
N GLN A 396 -8.07 -0.10 -2.44
CA GLN A 396 -7.80 -1.53 -2.65
C GLN A 396 -7.37 -1.85 -4.08
N ALA A 397 -7.51 -0.90 -5.02
CA ALA A 397 -7.14 -1.10 -6.41
C ALA A 397 -5.73 -1.74 -6.54
N PRO A 398 -5.51 -2.62 -7.53
CA PRO A 398 -4.33 -3.46 -7.60
C PRO A 398 -3.08 -2.68 -8.08
N PHE A 399 -2.64 -1.70 -7.29
CA PHE A 399 -1.59 -0.75 -7.66
C PHE A 399 -0.23 -1.44 -7.92
N PHE A 400 0.25 -2.25 -6.96
CA PHE A 400 1.47 -3.04 -7.17
C PHE A 400 1.33 -4.04 -8.33
N PRO A 401 0.24 -4.83 -8.46
CA PRO A 401 0.04 -5.67 -9.64
C PRO A 401 0.10 -4.91 -10.98
N VAL A 402 -0.50 -3.71 -11.07
CA VAL A 402 -0.44 -2.88 -12.28
C VAL A 402 0.98 -2.39 -12.54
N PHE A 403 1.69 -1.93 -11.51
CA PHE A 403 3.11 -1.55 -11.63
C PHE A 403 3.97 -2.73 -12.09
N LEU A 404 3.79 -3.91 -11.50
CA LEU A 404 4.52 -5.13 -11.83
C LEU A 404 4.28 -5.55 -13.28
N LEU A 405 3.03 -5.56 -13.75
CA LEU A 405 2.69 -5.83 -15.14
C LEU A 405 3.36 -4.80 -16.06
N GLY A 406 3.23 -3.52 -15.72
CA GLY A 406 3.84 -2.44 -16.48
C GLY A 406 5.36 -2.55 -16.54
N LEU A 407 6.02 -3.03 -15.49
CA LEU A 407 7.48 -3.17 -15.45
C LEU A 407 7.96 -4.37 -16.28
N LEU A 408 7.28 -5.52 -16.15
CA LEU A 408 7.77 -6.80 -16.66
C LEU A 408 7.25 -7.16 -18.06
N ALA A 409 6.12 -6.59 -18.48
CA ALA A 409 5.46 -6.94 -19.74
C ALA A 409 6.41 -6.89 -20.95
N VAL A 410 6.48 -8.01 -21.66
CA VAL A 410 7.20 -8.18 -22.94
C VAL A 410 6.27 -7.91 -24.13
N LYS A 411 5.01 -8.35 -24.06
CA LYS A 411 4.00 -8.13 -25.09
C LYS A 411 3.40 -6.74 -24.97
N GLU A 412 3.31 -6.03 -26.09
CA GLU A 412 2.83 -4.64 -26.13
C GLU A 412 1.42 -4.50 -25.54
N ASP A 413 0.52 -5.43 -25.83
CA ASP A 413 -0.85 -5.40 -25.30
C ASP A 413 -0.88 -5.38 -23.76
N HIS A 414 0.02 -6.13 -23.12
CA HIS A 414 0.13 -6.16 -21.65
C HIS A 414 0.69 -4.85 -21.10
N VAL A 415 1.64 -4.24 -21.81
CA VAL A 415 2.19 -2.91 -21.47
C VAL A 415 1.07 -1.88 -21.50
N GLN A 416 0.30 -1.86 -22.60
CA GLN A 416 -0.79 -0.93 -22.81
C GLN A 416 -1.89 -1.09 -21.75
N SER A 417 -2.17 -2.31 -21.28
CA SER A 417 -3.08 -2.54 -20.15
C SER A 417 -2.65 -1.80 -18.88
N ALA A 418 -1.37 -1.86 -18.53
CA ALA A 418 -0.86 -1.14 -17.36
C ALA A 418 -0.81 0.37 -17.58
N MET A 419 -0.34 0.83 -18.74
CA MET A 419 -0.22 2.27 -19.05
C MET A 419 -1.58 2.96 -19.07
N ARG A 420 -2.59 2.35 -19.70
CA ARG A 420 -3.96 2.88 -19.72
C ARG A 420 -4.56 3.00 -18.31
N TRP A 421 -4.25 2.05 -17.41
CA TRP A 421 -4.67 2.14 -16.02
C TRP A 421 -4.07 3.37 -15.35
N PHE A 422 -2.76 3.58 -15.46
CA PHE A 422 -2.08 4.74 -14.89
C PHE A 422 -2.61 6.05 -15.47
N GLU A 423 -2.70 6.15 -16.79
CA GLU A 423 -3.20 7.34 -17.49
C GLU A 423 -4.61 7.70 -17.07
N SER A 424 -5.48 6.69 -16.89
CA SER A 424 -6.85 6.91 -16.43
C SER A 424 -6.90 7.40 -14.98
N VAL A 425 -6.13 6.79 -14.07
CA VAL A 425 -6.09 7.21 -12.65
C VAL A 425 -5.53 8.62 -12.50
N MET A 426 -4.52 8.98 -13.31
CA MET A 426 -3.88 10.30 -13.35
C MET A 426 -4.81 11.44 -13.76
N GLN A 427 -5.97 11.16 -14.38
CA GLN A 427 -6.99 12.17 -14.67
C GLN A 427 -7.68 12.68 -13.41
N THR A 428 -7.53 11.99 -12.28
CA THR A 428 -8.14 12.36 -11.01
C THR A 428 -7.23 13.31 -10.22
N TYR A 429 -7.75 14.48 -9.83
CA TYR A 429 -7.00 15.53 -9.15
C TYR A 429 -6.85 15.30 -7.62
N CYS A 430 -6.54 14.06 -7.19
CA CYS A 430 -6.39 13.73 -5.77
C CYS A 430 -4.94 13.34 -5.45
N ARG A 431 -4.42 13.80 -4.31
CA ARG A 431 -3.09 13.42 -3.84
C ARG A 431 -2.94 11.90 -3.72
N SER A 432 -1.87 11.35 -4.27
CA SER A 432 -1.58 9.91 -4.24
C SER A 432 -0.11 9.60 -4.51
N SER A 433 0.28 8.35 -4.25
CA SER A 433 1.56 7.75 -4.63
C SER A 433 1.64 7.39 -6.12
N VAL A 434 0.54 7.48 -6.88
CA VAL A 434 0.47 7.04 -8.29
C VAL A 434 1.33 7.88 -9.24
N PRO A 435 1.25 9.23 -9.27
CA PRO A 435 2.06 10.05 -10.16
C PRO A 435 3.58 9.77 -10.15
N PRO A 436 4.27 9.78 -8.98
CA PRO A 436 5.71 9.53 -8.95
C PRO A 436 6.07 8.10 -9.37
N VAL A 437 5.22 7.12 -9.05
CA VAL A 437 5.45 5.71 -9.42
C VAL A 437 5.25 5.51 -10.92
N TYR A 438 4.27 6.18 -11.55
CA TYR A 438 4.10 6.13 -12.99
C TYR A 438 5.33 6.70 -13.72
N GLU A 439 5.85 7.82 -13.25
CA GLU A 439 7.06 8.43 -13.78
C GLU A 439 8.30 7.53 -13.57
N ALA A 440 8.44 6.92 -12.40
CA ALA A 440 9.47 5.92 -12.11
C ALA A 440 9.35 4.70 -13.03
N LEU A 441 8.13 4.20 -13.26
CA LEU A 441 7.86 3.08 -14.16
C LEU A 441 8.31 3.39 -15.60
N ARG A 442 7.96 4.58 -16.11
CA ARG A 442 8.35 5.02 -17.46
C ARG A 442 9.86 5.09 -17.62
N ARG A 443 10.58 5.53 -16.58
CA ARG A 443 12.05 5.55 -16.56
C ARG A 443 12.65 4.15 -16.44
N ALA A 444 12.17 3.34 -15.50
CA ALA A 444 12.61 1.96 -15.31
C ALA A 444 12.45 1.12 -16.58
N ARG A 445 11.35 1.29 -17.33
CA ARG A 445 11.14 0.62 -18.62
C ARG A 445 12.15 1.02 -19.71
N LYS A 446 12.60 2.27 -19.73
CA LYS A 446 13.66 2.71 -20.67
C LYS A 446 15.02 2.12 -20.29
N LEU A 447 15.21 1.84 -19.00
CA LEU A 447 16.44 1.30 -18.44
C LEU A 447 16.51 -0.22 -18.48
N LEU A 448 15.37 -0.92 -18.55
CA LEU A 448 15.28 -2.36 -18.76
C LEU A 448 15.98 -2.69 -20.09
N PRO A 449 17.22 -3.19 -20.08
CA PRO A 449 17.93 -3.50 -21.29
C PRO A 449 17.32 -4.73 -21.94
N ASP A 450 17.47 -4.84 -23.26
CA ASP A 450 17.11 -6.07 -24.01
C ASP A 450 17.82 -7.31 -23.41
N HIS A 451 18.99 -7.14 -22.79
CA HIS A 451 19.78 -8.22 -22.21
C HIS A 451 19.38 -8.68 -20.79
N LEU A 452 18.59 -7.92 -20.00
CA LEU A 452 18.07 -8.42 -18.70
C LEU A 452 16.95 -9.46 -18.87
N GLY A 453 16.58 -9.77 -20.12
CA GLY A 453 15.58 -10.78 -20.47
C GLY A 453 15.96 -11.64 -21.68
N ASN A 454 17.23 -11.66 -22.09
CA ASN A 454 17.64 -12.58 -23.15
C ASN A 454 17.57 -14.02 -22.60
N PRO A 455 16.73 -14.88 -23.19
CA PRO A 455 16.61 -16.26 -22.76
C PRO A 455 17.96 -16.93 -22.99
N THR A 456 18.63 -17.32 -21.92
CA THR A 456 19.39 -18.55 -22.02
C THR A 456 18.32 -19.64 -22.05
N THR A 457 18.09 -20.24 -23.22
CA THR A 457 17.25 -21.43 -23.36
C THR A 457 17.68 -22.55 -22.41
N ASP A 458 18.95 -22.51 -21.97
CA ASP A 458 19.52 -23.40 -20.98
C ASP A 458 19.66 -22.67 -19.64
N LEU A 459 18.55 -22.60 -18.89
CA LEU A 459 18.60 -22.19 -17.48
C LEU A 459 19.21 -23.34 -16.65
N PRO A 460 20.13 -23.06 -15.71
CA PRO A 460 20.57 -24.06 -14.75
C PRO A 460 19.39 -24.72 -14.02
N ASP A 461 19.51 -26.03 -13.81
CA ASP A 461 18.53 -26.83 -13.08
C ASP A 461 18.35 -26.30 -11.65
N HIS A 462 19.47 -26.02 -10.97
CA HIS A 462 19.46 -25.44 -9.62
C HIS A 462 19.13 -23.95 -9.65
N ILE A 463 18.08 -23.55 -8.93
CA ILE A 463 17.58 -22.16 -8.95
C ILE A 463 18.63 -21.15 -8.47
N GLY A 464 19.50 -21.53 -7.53
CA GLY A 464 20.53 -20.63 -6.98
C GLY A 464 21.67 -20.32 -7.96
N HIS A 465 21.84 -21.14 -9.01
CA HIS A 465 22.83 -20.90 -10.06
C HIS A 465 22.31 -20.04 -11.21
N ARG A 466 21.00 -19.77 -11.24
CA ARG A 466 20.40 -18.87 -12.23
C ARG A 466 20.79 -17.43 -11.94
N TYR A 467 20.94 -16.62 -12.98
CA TYR A 467 21.29 -15.21 -12.86
C TYR A 467 20.19 -14.43 -12.12
N ALA A 468 20.54 -13.77 -11.01
CA ALA A 468 19.64 -12.97 -10.17
C ALA A 468 19.29 -11.61 -10.80
N TRP A 469 18.74 -11.62 -12.01
CA TRP A 469 18.47 -10.40 -12.80
C TRP A 469 17.55 -9.40 -12.10
N TRP A 470 16.65 -9.86 -11.22
CA TRP A 470 15.78 -9.01 -10.44
C TRP A 470 16.57 -8.07 -9.52
N GLU A 471 17.67 -8.54 -8.94
CA GLU A 471 18.49 -7.72 -8.03
C GLU A 471 19.26 -6.64 -8.80
N THR A 472 19.69 -6.93 -10.04
CA THR A 472 20.24 -5.92 -10.94
C THR A 472 19.21 -4.82 -11.26
N LEU A 473 17.96 -5.21 -11.52
CA LEU A 473 16.85 -4.28 -11.74
C LEU A 473 16.57 -3.43 -10.49
N VAL A 474 16.50 -4.06 -9.31
CA VAL A 474 16.28 -3.37 -8.03
C VAL A 474 17.40 -2.39 -7.73
N ALA A 475 18.67 -2.76 -7.95
CA ALA A 475 19.82 -1.89 -7.75
C ALA A 475 19.74 -0.65 -8.64
N GLU A 476 19.35 -0.81 -9.91
CA GLU A 476 19.20 0.30 -10.86
C GLU A 476 18.06 1.24 -10.47
N VAL A 477 16.88 0.68 -10.16
CA VAL A 477 15.71 1.47 -9.75
C VAL A 477 15.98 2.20 -8.44
N THR A 478 16.56 1.53 -7.44
CA THR A 478 16.87 2.14 -6.14
C THR A 478 17.86 3.28 -6.28
N ARG A 479 18.87 3.14 -7.14
CA ARG A 479 19.86 4.20 -7.40
C ARG A 479 19.23 5.45 -8.03
N ASN A 480 18.28 5.26 -8.95
CA ASN A 480 17.69 6.35 -9.72
C ASN A 480 16.51 7.02 -8.99
N GLU A 481 15.64 6.20 -8.38
CA GLU A 481 14.34 6.60 -7.82
C GLU A 481 14.28 6.55 -6.29
N GLY A 482 15.21 5.85 -5.63
CA GLY A 482 15.08 5.48 -4.22
C GLY A 482 14.05 4.36 -4.01
N ILE A 483 13.54 4.24 -2.78
CA ILE A 483 12.52 3.24 -2.45
C ILE A 483 11.15 3.71 -2.93
N LEU A 484 10.54 2.92 -3.82
CA LEU A 484 9.22 3.20 -4.38
C LEU A 484 8.10 2.91 -3.37
N CYS A 485 7.09 3.79 -3.35
CA CYS A 485 5.89 3.62 -2.53
C CYS A 485 4.79 2.95 -3.34
N LEU A 486 4.66 1.63 -3.24
CA LEU A 486 3.72 0.80 -4.01
C LEU A 486 2.44 0.47 -3.23
N VAL A 487 2.05 1.36 -2.31
CA VAL A 487 0.90 1.23 -1.38
C VAL A 487 -0.15 2.31 -1.53
#